data_AF-A0A258GWI3-F1
#
_entry.id   AF-A0A258GWI3-F1
#
_cell.length_a   1.000
_cell.length_b   1.000
_cell.length_c   1.000
_cell.angle_alpha   90.00
_cell.angle_beta   90.00
_cell.angle_gamma   90.00
#
_symmetry.space_group_name_H-M   'P 1'
#
loop_
_entity.id
_entity.type
_entity.pdbx_description
1 polymer ?
#
loop_
_entity_poly.entity_id
_entity_poly.type
_entity_poly.pdbx_seq_one_letter_code
_entity_poly.pdbx_strand_id
1 'polypeptide(L)'
;MLLCVTANHRNTPFEILERLSVDAGELADAVAGGAPELRGAVAVSTCNRVELYLDIDAPAIAAHALARQGFERALAELGGDAARDLTTTAEVLDDAAAVHHLFSVCAGLDSVAVGEEEIAGQVRRAATRARETG
;
A
#
# COMPACT_ATOMS: atom_id res chain seq x y z
N MET A 1 1.37 10.43 11.16
CA MET A 1 0.27 9.48 11.47
C MET A 1 0.42 8.34 10.50
N LEU A 2 0.48 7.10 10.98
CA LEU A 2 0.74 5.97 10.11
C LEU A 2 -0.59 5.44 9.56
N LEU A 3 -0.71 5.38 8.24
CA LEU A 3 -1.84 4.80 7.54
C LEU A 3 -1.38 3.66 6.65
N CYS A 4 -2.25 2.66 6.46
CA CYS A 4 -2.08 1.65 5.42
C CYS A 4 -3.34 1.61 4.55
N VAL A 5 -3.19 1.90 3.26
CA VAL A 5 -4.22 1.63 2.26
C VAL A 5 -3.97 0.23 1.71
N THR A 6 -4.91 -0.68 1.91
CA THR A 6 -4.73 -2.10 1.57
C THR A 6 -5.88 -2.63 0.72
N ALA A 7 -5.52 -3.22 -0.42
CA ALA A 7 -6.40 -4.09 -1.18
C ALA A 7 -5.75 -5.47 -1.30
N ASN A 8 -6.49 -6.52 -0.92
CA ASN A 8 -5.97 -7.88 -0.88
C ASN A 8 -7.06 -8.91 -1.20
N HIS A 9 -6.66 -10.16 -1.38
CA HIS A 9 -7.56 -11.26 -1.76
C HIS A 9 -8.78 -11.48 -0.84
N ARG A 10 -8.80 -10.92 0.39
CA ARG A 10 -9.95 -11.03 1.30
C ARG A 10 -11.03 -9.98 1.00
N ASN A 11 -10.65 -8.79 0.58
CA ASN A 11 -11.56 -7.66 0.35
C ASN A 11 -11.74 -7.29 -1.13
N THR A 12 -10.86 -7.79 -2.00
CA THR A 12 -10.81 -7.47 -3.42
C THR A 12 -10.90 -8.75 -4.27
N PRO A 13 -11.82 -8.81 -5.26
CA PRO A 13 -11.87 -9.91 -6.21
C PRO A 13 -10.52 -10.18 -6.88
N PHE A 14 -10.15 -11.45 -7.00
CA PHE A 14 -8.86 -11.86 -7.57
C PHE A 14 -8.63 -11.33 -8.99
N GLU A 15 -9.69 -11.29 -9.82
CA GLU A 15 -9.64 -10.76 -11.19
C GLU A 15 -9.17 -9.30 -11.27
N ILE A 16 -9.43 -8.51 -10.22
CA ILE A 16 -8.99 -7.11 -10.15
C ILE A 16 -7.51 -7.06 -9.76
N LEU A 17 -7.08 -7.88 -8.80
CA LEU A 17 -5.68 -7.96 -8.37
C LEU A 17 -4.76 -8.49 -9.48
N GLU A 18 -5.18 -9.52 -10.21
CA GLU A 18 -4.39 -10.13 -11.29
C GLU A 18 -4.20 -9.20 -12.49
N ARG A 19 -5.18 -8.32 -12.75
CA ARG A 19 -5.07 -7.28 -13.78
C ARG A 19 -4.12 -6.15 -13.37
N LEU A 20 -3.71 -6.09 -12.11
CA LEU A 20 -2.91 -5.01 -11.58
C LEU A 20 -1.44 -5.43 -11.46
N SER A 21 -0.65 -5.13 -12.49
CA SER A 21 0.81 -5.28 -12.46
C SER A 21 1.47 -3.96 -12.11
N VAL A 22 1.39 -3.54 -10.84
CA VAL A 22 2.00 -2.28 -10.37
C VAL A 22 3.29 -2.59 -9.61
N ASP A 23 4.39 -1.94 -10.02
CA ASP A 23 5.64 -1.98 -9.26
C ASP A 23 5.46 -1.23 -7.92
N ALA A 24 5.85 -1.89 -6.83
CA ALA A 24 5.69 -1.33 -5.49
C ALA A 24 6.49 -0.04 -5.30
N GLY A 25 7.64 0.07 -5.95
CA GLY A 25 8.47 1.24 -5.88
C GLY A 25 7.91 2.42 -6.67
N GLU A 26 7.46 2.19 -7.90
CA GLU A 26 6.78 3.22 -8.70
C GLU A 26 5.52 3.73 -7.98
N LEU A 27 4.76 2.85 -7.34
CA LEU A 27 3.60 3.22 -6.52
C LEU A 27 3.98 4.11 -5.34
N ALA A 28 5.04 3.76 -4.60
CA ALA A 28 5.51 4.58 -3.48
C ALA A 28 5.96 5.97 -3.97
N ASP A 29 6.74 6.03 -5.05
CA ASP A 29 7.27 7.27 -5.61
C ASP A 29 6.16 8.20 -6.13
N ALA A 30 5.16 7.65 -6.83
CA ALA A 30 4.02 8.39 -7.34
C ALA A 30 3.17 9.03 -6.24
N VAL A 31 3.14 8.43 -5.04
CA VAL A 31 2.45 9.01 -3.88
C VAL A 31 3.35 9.98 -3.13
N ALA A 32 4.63 9.64 -2.92
CA ALA A 32 5.62 10.45 -2.21
C ALA A 32 5.71 11.89 -2.76
N GLY A 33 5.65 12.07 -4.08
CA GLY A 33 5.69 13.40 -4.72
C GLY A 33 4.41 14.24 -4.63
N GLY A 34 3.35 13.74 -3.99
CA GLY A 34 2.00 14.26 -4.15
C GLY A 34 1.52 15.32 -3.16
N ALA A 35 2.12 15.41 -1.95
CA ALA A 35 1.65 16.31 -0.90
C ALA A 35 2.76 16.63 0.12
N PRO A 36 2.86 17.87 0.63
CA PRO A 36 3.88 18.27 1.61
C PRO A 36 3.70 17.67 3.01
N GLU A 37 2.48 17.23 3.35
CA GLU A 37 2.17 16.55 4.61
C GLU A 37 2.68 15.09 4.61
N LEU A 38 2.98 14.54 3.44
CA LEU A 38 3.49 13.19 3.30
C LEU A 38 4.97 13.15 3.70
N ARG A 39 5.28 12.41 4.76
CA ARG A 39 6.64 12.27 5.32
C ARG A 39 7.38 11.03 4.80
N GLY A 40 6.65 10.09 4.23
CA GLY A 40 7.22 8.90 3.62
C GLY A 40 6.14 7.95 3.12
N ALA A 41 6.51 7.14 2.15
CA ALA A 41 5.66 6.13 1.54
C ALA A 41 6.44 4.82 1.36
N VAL A 42 5.79 3.70 1.67
CA VAL A 42 6.32 2.35 1.45
C VAL A 42 5.20 1.53 0.83
N ALA A 43 5.41 0.97 -0.35
CA ALA A 43 4.44 0.07 -0.96
C ALA A 43 4.89 -1.39 -0.93
N VAL A 44 3.91 -2.28 -0.91
CA VAL A 44 4.06 -3.73 -1.05
C VAL A 44 3.09 -4.18 -2.14
N SER A 45 3.60 -4.80 -3.18
CA SER A 45 2.80 -5.27 -4.31
C SER A 45 3.19 -6.71 -4.63
N THR A 46 2.18 -7.58 -4.69
CA THR A 46 2.29 -9.00 -5.05
C THR A 46 1.05 -9.38 -5.87
N CYS A 47 0.98 -10.62 -6.35
CA CYS A 47 -0.23 -11.12 -7.02
C CYS A 47 -1.50 -11.15 -6.13
N ASN A 48 -1.34 -11.11 -4.80
CA ASN A 48 -2.45 -11.29 -3.85
C ASN A 48 -2.79 -10.04 -3.04
N ARG A 49 -1.98 -8.98 -3.16
CA ARG A 49 -2.15 -7.73 -2.41
C ARG A 49 -1.40 -6.57 -3.03
N VAL A 50 -1.99 -5.40 -2.86
CA VAL A 50 -1.37 -4.09 -3.07
C VAL A 50 -1.63 -3.26 -1.83
N GLU A 51 -0.56 -2.84 -1.17
CA GLU A 51 -0.61 -2.10 0.08
C GLU A 51 0.31 -0.89 0.00
N LEU A 52 -0.13 0.20 0.60
CA LEU A 52 0.62 1.45 0.66
C LEU A 52 0.59 1.98 2.10
N TYR A 53 1.75 1.96 2.73
CA TYR A 53 1.99 2.49 4.06
C TYR A 53 2.50 3.92 3.96
N LEU A 54 1.82 4.84 4.62
CA LEU A 54 2.07 6.27 4.53
C LEU A 54 2.26 6.85 5.92
N ASP A 55 3.30 7.67 6.10
CA ASP A 55 3.39 8.56 7.25
C ASP A 55 2.93 9.95 6.82
N ILE A 56 1.81 10.41 7.38
CA ILE A 56 1.19 11.69 7.05
C ILE A 56 1.15 12.59 8.28
N ASP A 57 1.75 13.78 8.18
CA ASP A 57 1.74 14.82 9.19
C ASP A 57 0.55 15.76 9.00
N ALA A 58 -0.66 15.23 9.26
CA ALA A 58 -1.91 15.96 9.16
C ALA A 58 -2.95 15.43 10.17
N PRO A 59 -4.01 16.20 10.49
CA PRO A 59 -5.14 15.71 11.28
C PRO A 59 -5.81 14.51 10.62
N ALA A 60 -6.33 13.58 11.44
CA ALA A 60 -6.82 12.27 10.98
C ALA A 60 -7.71 12.30 9.73
N ILE A 61 -8.75 13.15 9.72
CA ILE A 61 -9.67 13.28 8.57
C ILE A 61 -8.92 13.69 7.29
N ALA A 62 -8.01 14.65 7.40
CA ALA A 62 -7.22 15.11 6.26
C ALA A 62 -6.22 14.05 5.81
N ALA A 63 -5.57 13.37 6.75
CA ALA A 63 -4.64 12.28 6.45
C ALA A 63 -5.35 11.11 5.74
N HIS A 64 -6.55 10.72 6.16
CA HIS A 64 -7.35 9.71 5.47
C HIS A 64 -7.68 10.10 4.04
N ALA A 65 -8.12 11.34 3.84
CA ALA A 65 -8.42 11.86 2.50
C ALA A 65 -7.17 11.86 1.61
N LEU A 66 -6.04 12.33 2.14
CA LEU A 66 -4.75 12.35 1.43
C LEU A 66 -4.28 10.94 1.07
N ALA A 67 -4.37 9.99 1.99
CA ALA A 67 -3.99 8.60 1.75
C ALA A 67 -4.82 7.97 0.63
N ARG A 68 -6.15 8.12 0.68
CA ARG A 68 -7.03 7.62 -0.39
C ARG A 68 -6.72 8.30 -1.72
N GLN A 69 -6.70 9.63 -1.76
CA GLN A 69 -6.45 10.37 -3.00
C GLN A 69 -5.08 10.06 -3.61
N GLY A 70 -4.04 9.94 -2.78
CA GLY A 70 -2.70 9.56 -3.22
C GLY A 70 -2.70 8.18 -3.87
N PHE A 71 -3.29 7.19 -3.20
CA PHE A 71 -3.42 5.83 -3.71
C PHE A 71 -4.22 5.78 -5.02
N GLU A 72 -5.39 6.43 -5.06
CA GLU A 72 -6.26 6.51 -6.25
C GLU A 72 -5.54 7.12 -7.44
N ARG A 73 -4.82 8.23 -7.23
CA ARG A 73 -4.05 8.91 -8.28
C ARG A 73 -2.92 8.05 -8.80
N ALA A 74 -2.09 7.51 -7.92
CA ALA A 74 -0.95 6.69 -8.32
C ALA A 74 -1.40 5.41 -9.05
N LEU A 75 -2.50 4.80 -8.59
CA LEU A 75 -3.12 3.68 -9.27
C LEU A 75 -3.65 4.05 -10.66
N ALA A 76 -4.30 5.21 -10.82
CA ALA A 76 -4.76 5.67 -12.13
C ALA A 76 -3.58 5.94 -13.09
N GLU A 77 -2.46 6.44 -12.58
CA GLU A 77 -1.24 6.69 -13.35
C GLU A 77 -0.53 5.39 -13.79
N LEU A 78 -0.47 4.38 -12.91
CA LEU A 78 0.32 3.16 -13.14
C LEU A 78 -0.50 1.97 -13.67
N GLY A 79 -1.76 1.83 -13.23
CA GLY A 79 -2.59 0.65 -13.47
C GLY A 79 -3.80 0.87 -14.40
N GLY A 80 -4.05 2.11 -14.83
CA GLY A 80 -5.15 2.45 -15.75
C GLY A 80 -6.54 2.08 -15.20
N ASP A 81 -7.46 1.65 -16.07
CA ASP A 81 -8.86 1.42 -15.70
C ASP A 81 -9.08 0.27 -14.70
N ALA A 82 -8.21 -0.75 -14.68
CA ALA A 82 -8.27 -1.83 -13.68
C ALA A 82 -8.05 -1.31 -12.25
N ALA A 83 -7.29 -0.22 -12.13
CA ALA A 83 -6.93 0.38 -10.86
C ALA A 83 -8.08 1.15 -10.21
N ARG A 84 -9.11 1.55 -10.98
CA ARG A 84 -10.31 2.21 -10.45
C ARG A 84 -11.18 1.27 -9.61
N ASP A 85 -11.21 -0.02 -9.90
CA ASP A 85 -12.02 -0.97 -9.14
C ASP A 85 -11.41 -1.23 -7.75
N LEU A 86 -10.08 -1.14 -7.62
CA LEU A 86 -9.36 -1.27 -6.35
C LEU A 86 -9.68 -0.18 -5.35
N THR A 87 -9.92 1.04 -5.81
CA THR A 87 -10.17 2.18 -4.92
C THR A 87 -11.49 2.02 -4.14
N THR A 88 -12.42 1.25 -4.71
CA THR A 88 -13.71 0.95 -4.09
C THR A 88 -13.65 -0.17 -3.06
N THR A 89 -12.65 -1.04 -3.16
CA THR A 89 -12.46 -2.22 -2.30
C THR A 89 -11.33 -2.04 -1.28
N ALA A 90 -10.44 -1.09 -1.52
CA ALA A 90 -9.35 -0.76 -0.62
C ALA A 90 -9.84 -0.21 0.73
N GLU A 91 -9.28 -0.78 1.79
CA GLU A 91 -9.51 -0.34 3.16
C GLU A 91 -8.36 0.55 3.63
N VAL A 92 -8.64 1.40 4.62
CA VAL A 92 -7.61 2.23 5.27
C VAL A 92 -7.51 1.84 6.73
N LEU A 93 -6.31 1.47 7.16
CA LEU A 93 -5.99 1.07 8.53
C LEU A 93 -5.14 2.14 9.20
N ASP A 94 -5.39 2.37 10.49
CA ASP A 94 -4.80 3.48 11.23
C ASP A 94 -3.84 3.00 12.31
N ASP A 95 -2.68 3.63 12.39
CA ASP A 95 -1.66 3.49 13.44
C ASP A 95 -1.45 2.03 13.88
N ALA A 96 -1.98 1.66 15.04
CA ALA A 96 -1.82 0.31 15.60
C ALA A 96 -2.37 -0.79 14.68
N ALA A 97 -3.48 -0.54 13.97
CA ALA A 97 -4.04 -1.50 13.01
C ALA A 97 -3.12 -1.65 11.79
N ALA A 98 -2.54 -0.56 11.29
CA ALA A 98 -1.56 -0.60 10.21
C ALA A 98 -0.29 -1.36 10.59
N VAL A 99 0.24 -1.14 11.80
CA VAL A 99 1.41 -1.88 12.32
C VAL A 99 1.11 -3.36 12.50
N HIS A 100 -0.03 -3.69 13.11
CA HIS A 100 -0.44 -5.08 13.31
C HIS A 100 -0.59 -5.80 11.97
N HIS A 101 -1.24 -5.16 10.99
CA HIS A 101 -1.39 -5.70 9.65
C HIS A 101 -0.03 -5.96 8.97
N LEU A 102 0.88 -4.97 9.01
CA LEU A 102 2.23 -5.12 8.46
C LEU A 102 2.98 -6.33 9.05
N PHE A 103 2.90 -6.52 10.37
CA PHE A 103 3.55 -7.65 11.03
C PHE A 103 2.89 -8.98 10.72
N SER A 104 1.56 -9.05 10.64
CA SER A 104 0.84 -10.25 10.19
C SER A 104 1.22 -10.65 8.76
N VAL A 105 1.31 -9.66 7.87
CA VAL A 105 1.74 -9.83 6.48
C VAL A 105 3.20 -10.31 6.41
N CYS A 106 4.12 -9.69 7.16
CA CYS A 106 5.53 -10.11 7.20
C CYS A 106 5.72 -11.50 7.82
N ALA A 107 4.90 -11.87 8.81
CA ALA A 107 4.93 -13.19 9.43
C ALA A 107 4.28 -14.29 8.58
N GLY A 108 3.72 -13.94 7.40
CA GLY A 108 3.03 -14.87 6.51
C GLY A 108 1.69 -15.38 7.04
N LEU A 109 1.16 -14.78 8.11
CA LEU A 109 -0.14 -15.14 8.71
C LEU A 109 -1.32 -14.81 7.78
N ASP A 110 -1.11 -13.84 6.88
CA ASP A 110 -2.07 -13.42 5.86
C ASP A 110 -1.64 -13.83 4.43
N SER A 111 -0.75 -14.80 4.29
CA SER A 111 -0.42 -15.38 2.97
C SER A 111 -1.36 -16.53 2.62
N VAL A 112 -1.73 -16.62 1.34
CA VAL A 112 -2.48 -17.76 0.77
C VAL A 112 -1.63 -19.03 0.79
N ALA A 113 -0.30 -18.89 0.76
CA ALA A 113 0.67 -19.93 1.07
C ALA A 113 1.33 -19.63 2.44
N VAL A 114 0.90 -20.33 3.49
CA VAL A 114 1.46 -20.18 4.84
C VAL A 114 2.97 -20.44 4.80
N GLY A 115 3.78 -19.44 5.18
CA GLY A 115 5.24 -19.56 5.31
C GLY A 115 6.09 -18.97 4.18
N GLU A 116 5.52 -18.17 3.29
CA GLU A 116 6.28 -17.53 2.20
C GLU A 116 7.14 -16.36 2.72
N GLU A 117 8.46 -16.56 2.83
CA GLU A 117 9.43 -15.56 3.35
C GLU A 117 9.61 -14.33 2.44
N GLU A 118 9.01 -14.34 1.24
CA GLU A 118 9.25 -13.33 0.21
C GLU A 118 8.72 -11.94 0.60
N ILE A 119 7.60 -11.89 1.33
CA ILE A 119 6.96 -10.62 1.70
C ILE A 119 7.80 -9.84 2.72
N ALA A 120 8.40 -10.51 3.71
CA ALA A 120 9.30 -9.84 4.65
C ALA A 120 10.53 -9.25 3.95
N GLY A 121 11.04 -9.96 2.94
CA GLY A 121 12.11 -9.47 2.06
C GLY A 121 11.69 -8.24 1.24
N GLN A 122 10.47 -8.24 0.69
CA GLN A 122 9.90 -7.11 -0.05
C GLN A 122 9.72 -5.88 0.84
N VAL A 123 9.16 -6.05 2.04
CA VAL A 123 9.01 -4.97 3.03
C VAL A 123 10.36 -4.39 3.41
N ARG A 124 11.38 -5.23 3.64
CA ARG A 124 12.73 -4.75 3.94
C ARG A 124 13.33 -3.95 2.79
N ARG A 125 13.14 -4.39 1.53
CA ARG A 125 13.60 -3.66 0.34
C ARG A 125 12.87 -2.33 0.18
N ALA A 126 11.55 -2.32 0.35
CA ALA A 126 10.73 -1.13 0.27
C ALA A 126 11.10 -0.11 1.35
N ALA A 127 11.31 -0.55 2.60
CA ALA A 127 11.77 0.30 3.69
C ALA A 127 13.20 0.83 3.48
N THR A 128 14.08 0.04 2.85
CA THR A 128 15.43 0.50 2.49
C THR A 128 15.35 1.58 1.42
N ARG A 129 14.59 1.34 0.35
CA ARG A 129 14.38 2.30 -0.73
C ARG A 129 13.80 3.62 -0.23
N ALA A 130 12.73 3.58 0.57
CA ALA A 130 12.13 4.79 1.13
C ALA A 130 13.13 5.63 1.95
N ARG A 131 14.06 5.00 2.68
CA ARG A 131 15.11 5.73 3.41
C ARG A 131 16.15 6.38 2.49
N GLU A 132 16.37 5.81 1.30
CA GLU A 132 17.31 6.34 0.31
C GLU A 132 16.70 7.48 -0.51
N THR A 133 15.40 7.45 -0.76
CA THR A 133 14.68 8.42 -1.59
C THR A 133 14.04 9.56 -0.81
N GLY A 134 13.87 9.42 0.51
CA GLY A 134 13.08 10.33 1.35
C GLY A 134 11.58 10.05 1.25
#